data_AF-H2ZSI1-F1
#
_entry.id   AF-H2ZSI1-F1
#
_cell.length_a   1.000
_cell.length_b   1.000
_cell.length_c   1.000
_cell.angle_alpha   90.00
_cell.angle_beta   90.00
_cell.angle_gamma   90.00
#
_symmetry.space_group_name_H-M   'P 1'
#
loop_
_entity.id
_entity.type
_entity.pdbx_description
1 polymer ?
#
loop_
_entity_poly.entity_id
_entity_poly.type
_entity_poly.pdbx_seq_one_letter_code
_entity_poly.pdbx_strand_id
1 'polypeptide(L)'
;VVAFEKSKELGGCPSGVLETQDYDYMENMNMVQLRKKAVESIQAEDESAKLCKRRIEHLKEHSSDQPAAGNMWKKKRMDRMMVEHLLRCGYYNTAVKLAKQSGIE
;
A
#
# COMPACT_ATOMS: atom_id res chain seq x y z
N VAL A 1 -81.90 2.38 16.98
CA VAL A 1 -81.77 3.05 15.66
C VAL A 1 -80.36 2.80 15.17
N VAL A 2 -80.28 2.26 13.96
CA VAL A 2 -79.14 1.59 13.31
C VAL A 2 -78.32 2.60 12.49
N ALA A 3 -77.00 2.36 12.39
CA ALA A 3 -76.06 2.56 11.26
C ALA A 3 -74.67 2.81 11.88
N PHE A 4 -73.68 1.92 11.93
CA PHE A 4 -73.07 1.06 10.91
C PHE A 4 -72.96 1.70 9.54
N GLU A 5 -71.84 2.40 9.32
CA GLU A 5 -71.31 2.55 7.98
C GLU A 5 -69.79 2.39 7.99
N LYS A 6 -69.37 1.50 7.10
CA LYS A 6 -68.05 0.92 6.89
C LYS A 6 -67.57 1.48 5.57
N SER A 7 -66.50 2.27 5.59
CA SER A 7 -65.79 2.73 4.38
C SER A 7 -64.32 2.33 4.56
N LYS A 8 -63.97 1.07 4.29
CA LYS A 8 -63.60 0.51 2.99
C LYS A 8 -62.25 1.09 2.52
N GLU A 9 -61.23 0.28 2.74
CA GLU A 9 -59.92 0.40 2.12
C GLU A 9 -60.05 0.59 0.60
N LEU A 10 -59.47 1.66 0.09
CA LEU A 10 -58.90 1.76 -1.23
C LEU A 10 -57.41 1.96 -0.95
N GLY A 11 -56.55 0.94 -1.07
CA GLY A 11 -56.28 0.30 -2.34
C GLY A 11 -55.30 1.16 -3.14
N GLY A 12 -54.11 1.41 -2.58
CA GLY A 12 -53.00 2.05 -3.26
C GLY A 12 -51.69 1.55 -2.67
N CYS A 13 -51.13 0.49 -3.23
CA CYS A 13 -49.73 0.15 -2.97
C CYS A 13 -48.88 1.35 -3.43
N PRO A 14 -48.10 2.01 -2.56
CA PRO A 14 -47.22 3.08 -3.01
C PRO A 14 -46.01 2.42 -3.68
N SER A 15 -46.17 2.05 -4.94
CA SER A 15 -45.11 1.46 -5.77
C SER A 15 -43.81 2.29 -5.74
N GLY A 16 -43.92 3.61 -5.52
CA GLY A 16 -42.79 4.53 -5.44
C GLY A 16 -41.98 4.51 -4.14
N VAL A 17 -42.46 3.90 -3.05
CA VAL A 17 -41.69 3.82 -1.78
C VAL A 17 -40.68 2.68 -1.82
N LEU A 18 -41.02 1.56 -2.46
CA LEU A 18 -40.08 0.44 -2.66
C LEU A 18 -38.98 0.83 -3.65
N GLU A 19 -39.35 1.52 -4.73
CA GLU A 19 -38.41 1.96 -5.77
C GLU A 19 -37.40 2.99 -5.24
N THR A 20 -37.84 3.95 -4.40
CA THR A 20 -36.92 4.89 -3.73
C THR A 20 -36.03 4.24 -2.68
N GLN A 21 -36.50 3.20 -2.00
CA GLN A 21 -35.73 2.47 -0.98
C GLN A 21 -34.61 1.60 -1.61
N ASP A 22 -34.85 1.05 -2.80
CA ASP A 22 -33.83 0.35 -3.59
C ASP A 22 -32.75 1.30 -4.12
N TYR A 23 -33.12 2.53 -4.52
CA TYR A 23 -32.14 3.55 -4.92
C TYR A 23 -31.29 4.04 -3.73
N ASP A 24 -31.90 4.29 -2.58
CA ASP A 24 -31.19 4.70 -1.36
C ASP A 24 -30.24 3.60 -0.87
N TYR A 25 -30.65 2.33 -0.94
CA TYR A 25 -29.77 1.20 -0.65
C TYR A 25 -28.58 1.14 -1.60
N MET A 26 -28.81 1.36 -2.90
CA MET A 26 -27.75 1.34 -3.91
C MET A 26 -26.77 2.51 -3.75
N GLU A 27 -27.27 3.70 -3.45
CA GLU A 27 -26.45 4.88 -3.16
C GLU A 27 -25.58 4.67 -1.90
N ASN A 28 -26.17 4.13 -0.83
CA ASN A 28 -25.44 3.78 0.39
C ASN A 28 -24.36 2.72 0.13
N MET A 29 -24.65 1.69 -0.67
CA MET A 29 -23.67 0.70 -1.09
C MET A 29 -22.52 1.31 -1.90
N ASN A 30 -22.81 2.18 -2.85
CA ASN A 30 -21.79 2.89 -3.63
C ASN A 30 -20.91 3.77 -2.72
N MET A 31 -21.51 4.49 -1.78
CA MET A 31 -20.77 5.32 -0.82
C MET A 31 -19.84 4.49 0.08
N VAL A 32 -20.29 3.32 0.54
CA VAL A 32 -19.45 2.40 1.32
C VAL A 32 -18.28 1.88 0.49
N GLN A 33 -18.50 1.52 -0.77
CA GLN A 33 -17.43 1.07 -1.67
C GLN A 33 -16.41 2.18 -1.95
N LEU A 34 -16.87 3.40 -2.21
CA LEU A 34 -16.00 4.56 -2.45
C LEU A 34 -15.16 4.89 -1.21
N ARG A 35 -15.76 4.81 -0.02
CA ARG A 35 -15.03 4.99 1.25
C ARG A 35 -13.94 3.94 1.43
N LYS A 36 -14.23 2.66 1.15
CA LYS A 36 -13.22 1.58 1.21
C LYS A 36 -12.06 1.85 0.25
N LYS A 37 -12.36 2.17 -1.02
CA LYS A 37 -11.35 2.51 -2.01
C LYS A 37 -10.50 3.73 -1.62
N ALA A 38 -11.12 4.75 -1.01
CA ALA A 38 -10.39 5.91 -0.53
C ALA A 38 -9.42 5.55 0.59
N VAL A 39 -9.83 4.74 1.57
CA VAL A 39 -8.95 4.26 2.65
C VAL A 39 -7.80 3.41 2.10
N GLU A 40 -8.09 2.50 1.16
CA GLU A 40 -7.07 1.69 0.50
C GLU A 40 -6.06 2.55 -0.28
N SER A 41 -6.54 3.58 -0.99
CA SER A 41 -5.70 4.53 -1.73
C SER A 41 -4.79 5.32 -0.79
N ILE A 42 -5.34 5.84 0.32
CA ILE A 42 -4.56 6.58 1.33
C ILE A 42 -3.48 5.67 1.91
N GLN A 43 -3.80 4.42 2.24
CA GLN A 43 -2.82 3.48 2.79
C GLN A 43 -1.71 3.16 1.77
N ALA A 44 -2.05 2.98 0.50
CA ALA A 44 -1.08 2.73 -0.56
C ALA A 44 -0.13 3.94 -0.76
N GLU A 45 -0.66 5.16 -0.70
CA GLU A 45 0.13 6.39 -0.76
C GLU A 45 1.04 6.56 0.47
N ASP A 46 0.55 6.24 1.68
CA ASP A 46 1.34 6.30 2.92
C ASP A 46 2.53 5.34 2.87
N GLU A 47 2.32 4.11 2.42
CA GLU A 47 3.41 3.14 2.22
C GLU A 47 4.41 3.61 1.14
N SER A 48 3.90 4.21 0.06
CA SER A 48 4.75 4.81 -0.97
C SER A 48 5.58 5.98 -0.43
N ALA A 49 4.98 6.85 0.39
CA ALA A 49 5.65 7.97 1.03
C ALA A 49 6.74 7.50 2.01
N LYS A 50 6.45 6.48 2.82
CA LYS A 50 7.44 5.84 3.72
C LYS A 50 8.61 5.25 2.95
N LEU A 51 8.35 4.61 1.81
CA LEU A 51 9.41 4.07 0.96
C LEU A 51 10.28 5.20 0.38
N CYS A 52 9.66 6.27 -0.13
CA CYS A 52 10.38 7.45 -0.61
C CYS A 52 11.22 8.10 0.49
N LYS A 53 10.70 8.21 1.72
CA LYS A 53 11.43 8.73 2.87
C LYS A 53 12.67 7.89 3.19
N ARG A 54 12.52 6.57 3.28
CA ARG A 54 13.66 5.64 3.49
C ARG A 54 14.70 5.74 2.38
N ARG A 55 14.27 5.89 1.12
CA ARG A 55 15.18 6.09 -0.03
C ARG A 55 15.96 7.40 0.10
N ILE A 56 15.29 8.50 0.44
CA ILE A 56 15.94 9.80 0.60
C ILE A 56 16.93 9.78 1.77
N GLU A 57 16.55 9.18 2.90
CA GLU A 57 17.43 9.04 4.07
C GLU A 57 18.70 8.26 3.70
N HIS A 58 18.54 7.10 3.06
CA HIS A 58 19.68 6.32 2.58
C HIS A 58 20.52 7.11 1.56
N LEU A 59 19.91 7.86 0.64
CA LEU A 59 20.66 8.71 -0.29
C LEU A 59 21.41 9.84 0.42
N LYS A 60 20.83 10.43 1.48
CA LYS A 60 21.48 11.48 2.30
C LYS A 60 22.68 10.96 3.08
N GLU A 61 22.61 9.73 3.58
CA GLU A 61 23.78 9.05 4.18
C GLU A 61 24.95 8.92 3.19
N HIS A 62 24.65 8.82 1.89
CA HIS A 62 25.65 8.66 0.82
C HIS A 62 26.04 9.98 0.13
N SER A 63 25.21 11.03 0.23
CA SER A 63 25.47 12.37 -0.33
C SER A 63 26.25 13.25 0.66
N SER A 64 27.22 12.67 1.34
CA SER A 64 28.23 13.48 2.01
C SER A 64 29.14 14.07 0.95
N ASP A 65 29.31 15.40 0.90
CA ASP A 65 30.28 16.09 0.04
C ASP A 65 31.75 15.67 0.33
N GLN A 66 31.96 14.77 1.30
CA GLN A 66 33.24 14.13 1.59
C GLN A 66 33.55 13.04 0.53
N PRO A 67 34.56 13.23 -0.33
CA PRO A 67 34.94 12.25 -1.36
C PRO A 67 35.26 10.87 -0.79
N ALA A 68 35.72 10.81 0.47
CA ALA A 68 36.00 9.57 1.18
C ALA A 68 34.74 8.71 1.41
N ALA A 69 33.61 9.32 1.79
CA ALA A 69 32.35 8.63 2.02
C ALA A 69 31.80 8.02 0.71
N GLY A 70 31.86 8.79 -0.39
CA GLY A 70 31.49 8.31 -1.72
C GLY A 70 32.37 7.14 -2.19
N ASN A 71 33.67 7.18 -1.91
CA ASN A 71 34.59 6.07 -2.25
C ASN A 71 34.32 4.82 -1.41
N MET A 72 34.03 4.97 -0.11
CA MET A 72 33.63 3.85 0.75
C MET A 72 32.34 3.20 0.26
N TRP A 73 31.36 3.99 -0.17
CA TRP A 73 30.10 3.46 -0.73
C TRP A 73 30.33 2.67 -2.02
N LYS A 74 31.10 3.23 -2.97
CA LYS A 74 31.46 2.53 -4.22
C LYS A 74 32.17 1.21 -3.93
N LYS A 75 33.10 1.21 -2.96
CA LYS A 75 33.79 -0.01 -2.51
C LYS A 75 32.81 -1.02 -1.94
N LYS A 76 31.95 -0.63 -0.99
CA LYS A 76 30.98 -1.53 -0.34
C LYS A 76 30.00 -2.14 -1.35
N ARG A 77 29.58 -1.35 -2.34
CA ARG A 77 28.75 -1.83 -3.47
C ARG A 77 29.49 -2.84 -4.33
N MET A 78 30.74 -2.57 -4.68
CA MET A 78 31.58 -3.48 -5.46
C MET A 78 31.80 -4.80 -4.71
N ASP A 79 32.12 -4.74 -3.42
CA ASP A 79 32.34 -5.91 -2.58
C ASP A 79 31.10 -6.83 -2.57
N ARG A 80 29.88 -6.26 -2.53
CA ARG A 80 28.63 -7.05 -2.62
C ARG A 80 28.45 -7.73 -3.98
N MET A 81 28.76 -7.04 -5.08
CA MET A 81 28.71 -7.65 -6.43
C MET A 81 29.73 -8.78 -6.58
N MET A 82 30.92 -8.60 -6.00
CA MET A 82 31.97 -9.62 -6.00
C MET A 82 31.60 -10.84 -5.16
N VAL A 83 31.00 -10.65 -3.97
CA VAL A 83 30.51 -11.77 -3.14
C VAL A 83 29.50 -12.61 -3.92
N GLU A 84 28.50 -11.99 -4.55
CA GLU A 84 27.53 -12.73 -5.36
C GLU A 84 28.17 -13.49 -6.54
N HIS A 85 29.12 -12.87 -7.24
CA HIS A 85 29.82 -13.52 -8.34
C HIS A 85 30.63 -14.72 -7.85
N LEU A 86 31.37 -14.57 -6.76
CA LEU A 86 32.13 -15.65 -6.14
C LEU A 86 31.23 -16.81 -5.73
N LEU A 87 30.04 -16.54 -5.17
CA LEU A 87 29.05 -17.56 -4.84
C LEU A 87 28.55 -18.29 -6.09
N ARG A 88 28.22 -17.56 -7.17
CA ARG A 88 27.78 -18.16 -8.44
C ARG A 88 28.86 -19.02 -9.10
N CYS A 89 30.13 -18.67 -8.91
CA CYS A 89 31.28 -19.43 -9.42
C CYS A 89 31.74 -20.55 -8.48
N GLY A 90 31.08 -20.76 -7.33
CA GLY A 90 31.41 -21.82 -6.37
C GLY A 90 32.56 -21.49 -5.41
N TYR A 91 33.05 -20.24 -5.39
CA TYR A 91 34.12 -19.79 -4.49
C TYR A 91 33.59 -19.37 -3.10
N TYR A 92 32.91 -20.28 -2.41
CA TYR A 92 32.22 -20.00 -1.13
C TYR A 92 33.17 -19.46 -0.05
N ASN A 93 34.33 -20.10 0.14
CA ASN A 93 35.30 -19.68 1.16
C ASN A 93 35.78 -18.24 0.95
N THR A 94 36.01 -17.84 -0.30
CA THR A 94 36.45 -16.49 -0.65
C THR A 94 35.29 -15.49 -0.49
N ALA A 95 34.08 -15.86 -0.90
CA ALA A 95 32.88 -15.04 -0.74
C ALA A 95 32.61 -14.72 0.73
N VAL A 96 32.67 -15.72 1.62
CA VAL A 96 32.47 -15.55 3.07
C VAL A 96 33.55 -14.66 3.69
N LYS A 97 34.82 -14.84 3.30
CA LYS A 97 35.91 -13.98 3.79
C LYS A 97 35.71 -12.52 3.40
N LEU A 98 35.35 -12.27 2.14
CA LEU A 98 35.08 -10.91 1.64
C LEU A 98 33.87 -10.28 2.35
N ALA A 99 32.79 -11.04 2.52
CA ALA A 99 31.58 -10.55 3.20
C ALA A 99 31.88 -10.09 4.64
N LYS A 100 32.66 -10.87 5.39
CA LYS A 100 33.09 -10.54 6.75
C LYS A 100 34.03 -9.33 6.80
N GLN A 101 35.04 -9.28 5.91
CA GLN A 101 36.00 -8.16 5.86
C GLN A 101 35.32 -6.83 5.51
N SER A 102 34.31 -6.87 4.64
CA SER A 102 33.59 -5.68 4.19
C SER A 102 32.36 -5.34 5.05
N GLY A 103 32.03 -6.16 6.06
CA GLY A 103 30.85 -5.96 6.92
C GLY A 103 29.53 -5.93 6.14
N ILE A 104 29.37 -6.89 5.22
CA ILE A 104 28.22 -7.02 4.29
C ILE A 104 27.60 -8.43 4.33
N GLU A 105 27.84 -9.18 5.41
CA GLU A 105 27.21 -10.48 5.65
C GLU A 105 25.68 -10.44 5.68
#